data_AF-A0A924EJE0-F1
#
_entry.id   AF-A0A924EJE0-F1
#
_cell.length_a   1.000
_cell.length_b   1.000
_cell.length_c   1.000
_cell.angle_alpha   90.00
_cell.angle_beta   90.00
_cell.angle_gamma   90.00
#
_symmetry.space_group_name_H-M   'P 1'
#
loop_
_entity.id
_entity.type
_entity.pdbx_description
1 polymer ?
#
loop_
_entity_poly.entity_id
_entity_poly.type
_entity_poly.pdbx_seq_one_letter_code
_entity_poly.pdbx_strand_id
1 'polypeptide(L)'
;MDSIINIIPGMSAVAAAFWGIYVYSKQQRFKRLQNLSQIFQRFADNKNDFLEIFALCDSSFPDYGNEEIQHLAELPAKSKLQYLALLEDVALYADYSKVDRNYAIHLFQWQFYYIYNDAVIARAFWSNLGGVEECVQSYWSYQKKFSGYCNPEKQRV
;
A
#
# COMPACT_ATOMS: atom_id res chain seq x y z
N MET A 1 27.47 -60.44 9.33
CA MET A 1 26.62 -59.71 10.30
C MET A 1 26.02 -58.54 9.55
N ASP A 2 24.94 -58.86 8.84
CA ASP A 2 24.08 -57.89 8.20
C ASP A 2 23.25 -57.20 9.28
N SER A 3 23.29 -55.87 9.30
CA SER A 3 22.26 -55.04 9.92
C SER A 3 22.21 -53.74 9.15
N ILE A 4 21.51 -53.87 8.03
CA ILE A 4 20.78 -52.86 7.26
C ILE A 4 20.56 -51.57 8.08
N ILE A 5 21.35 -50.54 7.79
CA ILE A 5 20.98 -49.15 8.06
C ILE A 5 20.03 -48.75 6.92
N ASN A 6 18.78 -49.23 6.98
CA ASN A 6 17.68 -48.64 6.23
C ASN A 6 17.20 -47.40 6.99
N ILE A 7 18.00 -46.34 6.95
CA ILE A 7 17.50 -45.00 7.26
C ILE A 7 16.73 -44.55 6.02
N ILE A 8 15.42 -44.57 6.16
CA ILE A 8 14.39 -44.22 5.19
C ILE A 8 14.81 -43.00 4.34
N PRO A 9 15.20 -43.17 3.07
CA PRO A 9 15.59 -42.07 2.17
C PRO A 9 14.44 -41.06 1.94
N GLY A 10 13.20 -41.47 2.22
CA GLY A 10 12.00 -40.65 2.08
C GLY A 10 11.85 -39.56 3.14
N MET A 11 12.26 -39.77 4.40
CA MET A 11 12.05 -38.77 5.46
C MET A 11 13.01 -37.58 5.36
N SER A 12 14.25 -37.83 4.94
CA SER A 12 15.25 -36.77 4.70
C SER A 12 14.94 -35.94 3.46
N ALA A 13 14.43 -36.55 2.39
CA ALA A 13 13.98 -35.83 1.19
C ALA A 13 12.76 -34.94 1.48
N VAL A 14 11.80 -35.43 2.28
CA VAL A 14 10.63 -34.66 2.71
C VAL A 14 11.02 -33.49 3.62
N ALA A 15 11.91 -33.71 4.60
CA ALA A 15 12.43 -32.64 5.45
C ALA A 15 13.20 -31.56 4.65
N ALA A 16 14.02 -31.97 3.67
CA ALA A 16 14.72 -31.06 2.78
C ALA A 16 13.76 -30.27 1.86
N ALA A 17 12.68 -30.91 1.38
CA ALA A 17 11.63 -30.23 0.63
C ALA A 17 10.87 -29.19 1.47
N PHE A 18 10.49 -29.54 2.70
CA PHE A 18 9.87 -28.59 3.63
C PHE A 18 10.80 -27.42 3.96
N TRP A 19 12.08 -27.68 4.20
CA TRP A 19 13.08 -26.64 4.41
C TRP A 19 13.26 -25.76 3.18
N GLY A 20 13.34 -26.35 1.99
CA GLY A 20 13.45 -25.62 0.72
C GLY A 20 12.24 -24.72 0.46
N ILE A 21 11.02 -25.22 0.68
CA ILE A 21 9.77 -24.44 0.58
C ILE A 21 9.76 -23.33 1.63
N TYR A 22 10.19 -23.62 2.86
CA TYR A 22 10.27 -22.64 3.94
C TYR A 22 11.26 -21.50 3.62
N VAL A 23 12.47 -21.84 3.18
CA VAL A 23 13.51 -20.88 2.78
C VAL A 23 13.05 -20.07 1.57
N TYR A 24 12.48 -20.71 0.55
CA TYR A 24 11.92 -20.02 -0.61
C TYR A 24 10.81 -19.05 -0.20
N SER A 25 9.89 -19.48 0.66
CA SER A 25 8.82 -18.63 1.20
C SER A 25 9.38 -17.43 1.98
N LYS A 26 10.40 -17.65 2.82
CA LYS A 26 11.09 -16.58 3.56
C LYS A 26 11.81 -15.61 2.62
N GLN A 27 12.52 -16.10 1.61
CA GLN A 27 13.20 -15.26 0.61
C GLN A 27 12.21 -14.43 -0.20
N GLN A 28 11.09 -15.02 -0.62
CA GLN A 28 10.01 -14.31 -1.30
C GLN A 28 9.39 -13.23 -0.40
N ARG A 29 9.11 -13.55 0.87
CA ARG A 29 8.65 -12.56 1.86
C ARG A 29 9.64 -11.41 2.03
N PHE A 30 10.92 -11.72 2.17
CA PHE A 30 11.98 -10.70 2.29
C PHE A 30 12.04 -9.81 1.05
N LYS A 31 12.00 -10.40 -0.14
CA LYS A 31 11.96 -9.65 -1.41
C LYS A 31 10.74 -8.75 -1.52
N ARG A 32 9.56 -9.23 -1.09
CA ARG A 32 8.33 -8.42 -1.05
C ARG A 32 8.45 -7.22 -0.11
N LEU A 33 9.04 -7.42 1.07
CA LEU A 33 9.30 -6.34 2.03
C LEU A 33 10.36 -5.36 1.50
N GLN A 34 11.41 -5.86 0.85
CA GLN A 34 12.43 -5.02 0.21
C GLN A 34 11.84 -4.13 -0.88
N ASN A 35 10.99 -4.68 -1.75
CA ASN A 35 10.29 -3.90 -2.78
C ASN A 35 9.41 -2.81 -2.15
N LEU A 36 8.69 -3.15 -1.08
CA LEU A 36 7.87 -2.18 -0.35
C LEU A 36 8.71 -1.08 0.29
N SER A 37 9.84 -1.43 0.88
CA SER A 37 10.80 -0.47 1.43
C SER A 37 11.34 0.48 0.36
N GLN A 38 11.60 -0.01 -0.85
CA GLN A 38 12.03 0.84 -1.97
C GLN A 38 10.94 1.83 -2.40
N ILE A 39 9.69 1.40 -2.43
CA ILE A 39 8.55 2.28 -2.72
C ILE A 39 8.38 3.32 -1.62
N PHE A 40 8.48 2.91 -0.36
CA PHE A 40 8.44 3.83 0.79
C PHE A 40 9.62 4.81 0.78
N GLN A 41 10.79 4.40 0.31
CA GLN A 41 11.93 5.30 0.15
C GLN A 41 11.64 6.39 -0.91
N ARG A 42 11.01 6.04 -2.04
CA ARG A 42 10.55 7.05 -3.02
C ARG A 42 9.54 8.03 -2.43
N PHE A 43 8.67 7.56 -1.53
CA PHE A 43 7.78 8.44 -0.77
C PHE A 43 8.59 9.41 0.10
N ALA A 44 9.53 8.87 0.87
CA ALA A 44 10.39 9.62 1.78
C ALA A 44 11.40 10.54 1.07
N ASP A 45 11.68 10.35 -0.22
CA ASP A 45 12.58 11.21 -0.99
C ASP A 45 11.83 12.39 -1.64
N ASN A 46 10.52 12.25 -1.91
CA ASN A 46 9.65 13.33 -2.41
C ASN A 46 9.09 14.22 -1.28
N LYS A 47 9.89 14.45 -0.22
CA LYS A 47 9.45 14.91 1.11
C LYS A 47 8.45 16.06 1.11
N ASN A 48 8.65 17.10 0.32
CA ASN A 48 7.86 18.32 0.49
C ASN A 48 6.40 18.09 0.05
N ASP A 49 6.19 17.62 -1.18
CA ASP A 49 4.85 17.49 -1.74
C ASP A 49 4.05 16.32 -1.12
N PHE A 50 4.71 15.18 -0.86
CA PHE A 50 4.00 13.98 -0.39
C PHE A 50 3.74 13.99 1.11
N LEU A 51 4.64 14.56 1.91
CA LEU A 51 4.38 14.74 3.34
C LEU A 51 3.37 15.85 3.57
N GLU A 52 3.32 16.88 2.73
CA GLU A 52 2.27 17.90 2.78
C GLU A 52 0.89 17.30 2.49
N ILE A 53 0.74 16.54 1.41
CA ILE A 53 -0.52 15.81 1.12
C ILE A 53 -0.87 14.86 2.28
N PHE A 54 0.13 14.15 2.83
CA PHE A 54 -0.09 13.26 3.97
C PHE A 54 -0.60 14.03 5.20
N ALA A 55 0.07 15.12 5.59
CA ALA A 55 -0.28 15.91 6.76
C ALA A 55 -1.67 16.54 6.64
N LEU A 56 -2.05 17.01 5.45
CA LEU A 56 -3.38 17.56 5.17
C LEU A 56 -4.49 16.50 5.20
N CYS A 57 -4.14 15.21 5.01
CA CYS A 57 -5.05 14.08 5.11
C CYS A 57 -5.07 13.43 6.51
N ASP A 58 -3.98 13.51 7.29
CA ASP A 58 -3.79 12.82 8.58
C ASP A 58 -4.42 13.53 9.78
N SER A 59 -5.03 14.71 9.57
CA SER A 59 -5.66 15.50 10.63
C SER A 59 -6.90 14.81 11.21
N SER A 60 -6.61 13.93 12.15
CA SER A 60 -7.51 13.22 13.06
C SER A 60 -8.21 14.15 14.06
N PHE A 61 -8.38 15.45 13.77
CA PHE A 61 -8.87 16.41 14.75
C PHE A 61 -10.30 16.90 14.43
N PRO A 62 -11.18 17.01 15.44
CA PRO A 62 -12.60 17.33 15.27
C PRO A 62 -12.92 18.74 14.74
N ASP A 63 -11.90 19.55 14.46
CA ASP A 63 -12.03 20.91 13.94
C ASP A 63 -11.19 21.05 12.66
N TYR A 64 -11.64 20.43 11.56
CA TYR A 64 -11.11 20.79 10.25
C TYR A 64 -11.44 22.26 10.00
N GLY A 65 -10.41 23.11 9.96
CA GLY A 65 -10.56 24.44 9.42
C GLY A 65 -10.94 24.31 7.94
N ASN A 66 -11.79 25.23 7.47
CA ASN A 66 -12.03 25.35 6.03
C ASN A 66 -10.70 25.63 5.27
N GLU A 67 -9.68 26.14 5.97
CA GLU A 67 -8.38 26.49 5.42
C GLU A 67 -7.56 25.27 4.98
N GLU A 68 -7.49 24.19 5.75
CA GLU A 68 -6.71 22.99 5.36
C GLU A 68 -7.34 22.24 4.19
N ILE A 69 -8.68 22.14 4.17
CA ILE A 69 -9.43 21.55 3.06
C ILE A 69 -9.23 22.37 1.80
N GLN A 70 -9.26 23.70 1.92
CA GLN A 70 -9.01 24.60 0.82
C GLN A 70 -7.56 24.49 0.33
N HIS A 71 -6.58 24.40 1.24
CA HIS A 71 -5.17 24.19 0.87
C HIS A 71 -4.99 22.89 0.09
N LEU A 72 -5.60 21.79 0.55
CA LEU A 72 -5.60 20.52 -0.16
C LEU A 72 -6.23 20.64 -1.55
N ALA A 73 -7.32 21.40 -1.69
CA ALA A 73 -7.96 21.68 -2.96
C ALA A 73 -7.05 22.47 -3.91
N GLU A 74 -6.30 23.42 -3.39
CA GLU A 74 -5.43 24.33 -4.16
C GLU A 74 -4.06 23.72 -4.53
N LEU A 75 -3.64 22.61 -3.89
CA LEU A 75 -2.38 21.94 -4.19
C LEU A 75 -2.22 21.66 -5.70
N PRO A 76 -1.02 21.82 -6.28
CA PRO A 76 -0.80 21.64 -7.70
C PRO A 76 -1.23 20.26 -8.19
N ALA A 77 -1.96 20.22 -9.32
CA ALA A 77 -2.40 18.98 -9.96
C ALA A 77 -1.23 18.00 -10.21
N LYS A 78 -0.05 18.52 -10.55
CA LYS A 78 1.17 17.73 -10.73
C LYS A 78 1.54 16.92 -9.48
N SER A 79 1.56 17.56 -8.31
CA SER A 79 1.94 16.93 -7.03
C SER A 79 0.92 15.84 -6.66
N LYS A 80 -0.38 16.13 -6.84
CA LYS A 80 -1.46 15.16 -6.64
C LYS A 80 -1.36 13.96 -7.58
N LEU A 81 -1.05 14.18 -8.86
CA LEU A 81 -0.86 13.10 -9.85
C LEU A 81 0.37 12.23 -9.55
N GLN A 82 1.48 12.84 -9.12
CA GLN A 82 2.66 12.10 -8.68
C GLN A 82 2.35 11.23 -7.45
N TYR A 83 1.54 11.77 -6.53
CA TYR A 83 1.06 11.03 -5.37
C TYR A 83 0.18 9.84 -5.77
N LEU A 84 -0.78 10.05 -6.68
CA LEU A 84 -1.64 8.99 -7.21
C LEU A 84 -0.86 7.87 -7.92
N ALA A 85 0.18 8.22 -8.68
CA ALA A 85 1.04 7.25 -9.34
C ALA A 85 1.78 6.36 -8.34
N LEU A 86 2.23 6.91 -7.22
CA LEU A 86 2.84 6.12 -6.14
C LEU A 86 1.82 5.16 -5.51
N LEU A 87 0.59 5.62 -5.24
CA LEU A 87 -0.46 4.77 -4.71
C LEU A 87 -0.84 3.65 -5.70
N GLU A 88 -0.81 3.94 -7.00
CA GLU A 88 -1.01 2.91 -8.03
C GLU A 88 0.07 1.83 -7.96
N ASP A 89 1.35 2.22 -7.89
CA ASP A 89 2.47 1.28 -7.74
C ASP A 89 2.26 0.35 -6.53
N VAL A 90 1.86 0.90 -5.38
CA VAL A 90 1.60 0.12 -4.17
C VAL A 90 0.46 -0.88 -4.40
N ALA A 91 -0.68 -0.42 -4.92
CA ALA A 91 -1.86 -1.25 -5.13
C ALA A 91 -1.60 -2.36 -6.17
N LEU A 92 -0.99 -2.00 -7.29
CA LEU A 92 -0.63 -2.90 -8.39
C LEU A 92 0.35 -3.99 -7.92
N TYR A 93 1.42 -3.61 -7.23
CA TYR A 93 2.40 -4.58 -6.73
C TYR A 93 1.87 -5.46 -5.60
N ALA A 94 0.93 -4.97 -4.79
CA ALA A 94 0.26 -5.78 -3.79
C ALA A 94 -0.72 -6.81 -4.42
N ASP A 95 -1.33 -6.49 -5.57
CA ASP A 95 -2.18 -7.43 -6.31
C ASP A 95 -1.33 -8.51 -7.00
N TYR A 96 -0.20 -8.13 -7.64
CA TYR A 96 0.77 -9.07 -8.22
C TYR A 96 1.64 -9.84 -7.21
N SER A 97 1.38 -9.71 -5.90
CA SER A 97 2.17 -10.35 -4.84
C SER A 97 3.68 -10.03 -4.90
N LYS A 98 4.03 -8.86 -5.46
CA LYS A 98 5.41 -8.31 -5.47
C LYS A 98 5.72 -7.52 -4.21
N VAL A 99 4.67 -7.08 -3.50
CA VAL A 99 4.69 -6.41 -2.21
C VAL A 99 3.80 -7.20 -1.25
N ASP A 100 4.13 -7.21 0.05
CA ASP A 100 3.27 -7.83 1.05
C ASP A 100 2.06 -6.93 1.32
N ARG A 101 0.85 -7.41 1.00
CA ARG A 101 -0.38 -6.63 1.08
C ARG A 101 -0.68 -6.14 2.49
N ASN A 102 -0.53 -7.00 3.51
CA ASN A 102 -0.84 -6.63 4.88
C ASN A 102 0.12 -5.55 5.38
N TYR A 103 1.40 -5.65 5.01
CA TYR A 103 2.38 -4.64 5.35
C TYR A 103 2.17 -3.33 4.57
N ALA A 104 1.76 -3.41 3.29
CA ALA A 104 1.40 -2.24 2.51
C ALA A 104 0.18 -1.52 3.10
N ILE A 105 -0.83 -2.28 3.53
CA ILE A 105 -1.98 -1.73 4.27
C ILE A 105 -1.48 -1.05 5.54
N HIS A 106 -0.65 -1.70 6.35
CA HIS A 106 -0.14 -1.12 7.59
C HIS A 106 0.57 0.24 7.38
N LEU A 107 1.35 0.37 6.30
CA LEU A 107 2.10 1.59 5.99
C LEU A 107 1.26 2.67 5.29
N PHE A 108 0.31 2.28 4.44
CA PHE A 108 -0.38 3.19 3.52
C PHE A 108 -1.90 3.30 3.74
N GLN A 109 -2.47 2.64 4.76
CA GLN A 109 -3.93 2.60 4.95
C GLN A 109 -4.58 3.99 4.98
N TRP A 110 -3.95 4.97 5.65
CA TRP A 110 -4.49 6.31 5.86
C TRP A 110 -4.59 7.06 4.54
N GLN A 111 -3.54 6.95 3.73
CA GLN A 111 -3.40 7.54 2.41
C GLN A 111 -4.49 7.04 1.46
N PHE A 112 -4.70 5.72 1.41
CA PHE A 112 -5.76 5.14 0.58
C PHE A 112 -7.15 5.44 1.12
N TYR A 113 -7.35 5.47 2.43
CA TYR A 113 -8.67 5.72 3.00
C TYR A 113 -9.14 7.15 2.70
N TYR A 114 -8.36 8.17 3.02
CA TYR A 114 -8.82 9.56 2.92
C TYR A 114 -8.97 10.05 1.47
N ILE A 115 -8.09 9.63 0.56
CA ILE A 115 -8.15 10.07 -0.84
C ILE A 115 -9.34 9.46 -1.59
N TYR A 116 -9.80 8.27 -1.20
CA TYR A 116 -10.79 7.50 -1.96
C TYR A 116 -12.12 7.26 -1.25
N ASN A 117 -12.16 7.30 0.08
CA ASN A 117 -13.33 6.89 0.86
C ASN A 117 -13.87 7.98 1.79
N ASP A 118 -13.04 8.93 2.23
CA ASP A 118 -13.53 10.09 2.98
C ASP A 118 -14.18 11.11 2.04
N ALA A 119 -15.46 11.44 2.27
CA ALA A 119 -16.22 12.26 1.34
C ALA A 119 -15.73 13.71 1.24
N VAL A 120 -15.17 14.26 2.33
CA VAL A 120 -14.74 15.67 2.39
C VAL A 120 -13.34 15.79 1.81
N ILE A 121 -12.42 14.96 2.29
CA ILE A 121 -11.02 14.98 1.85
C ILE A 121 -10.89 14.53 0.40
N ALA A 122 -11.64 13.50 -0.02
CA ALA A 122 -11.62 13.08 -1.42
C ALA A 122 -12.06 14.24 -2.32
N ARG A 123 -13.21 14.87 -2.05
CA ARG A 123 -13.69 15.99 -2.88
C ARG A 123 -12.65 17.11 -2.99
N ALA A 124 -12.03 17.49 -1.88
CA ALA A 124 -10.97 18.50 -1.89
C ALA A 124 -9.76 18.05 -2.71
N PHE A 125 -9.25 16.84 -2.47
CA PHE A 125 -8.13 16.29 -3.22
C PHE A 125 -8.39 16.28 -4.74
N TRP A 126 -9.58 15.87 -5.18
CA TRP A 126 -9.91 15.74 -6.61
C TRP A 126 -10.35 17.05 -7.30
N SER A 127 -10.69 18.09 -6.54
CA SER A 127 -11.36 19.33 -7.01
C SER A 127 -10.66 20.13 -8.12
N ASN A 128 -9.37 19.92 -8.38
CA ASN A 128 -8.61 20.61 -9.44
C ASN A 128 -7.91 19.64 -10.42
N LEU A 129 -8.26 18.36 -10.39
CA LEU A 129 -7.73 17.36 -11.31
C LEU A 129 -8.51 17.29 -12.64
N GLY A 130 -9.50 18.17 -12.85
CA GLY A 130 -10.16 18.37 -14.14
C GLY A 130 -11.26 17.36 -14.46
N GLY A 131 -12.18 17.10 -13.52
CA GLY A 131 -13.31 16.17 -13.74
C GLY A 131 -12.92 14.69 -13.67
N VAL A 132 -11.70 14.39 -13.22
CA VAL A 132 -11.23 13.00 -13.06
C VAL A 132 -12.09 12.24 -12.04
N GLU A 133 -12.83 12.92 -11.15
CA GLU A 133 -13.84 12.35 -10.24
C GLU A 133 -14.77 11.32 -10.93
N GLU A 134 -15.15 11.55 -12.19
CA GLU A 134 -16.00 10.64 -12.97
C GLU A 134 -15.20 9.56 -13.72
N CYS A 135 -13.94 9.83 -14.09
CA CYS A 135 -13.00 8.85 -14.63
C CYS A 135 -12.39 7.91 -13.56
N VAL A 136 -12.59 8.19 -12.26
CA VAL A 136 -12.01 7.41 -11.14
C VAL A 136 -12.41 5.94 -11.17
N GLN A 137 -13.59 5.60 -11.70
CA GLN A 137 -14.05 4.20 -11.67
C GLN A 137 -13.30 3.28 -12.64
N SER A 138 -12.77 3.78 -13.76
CA SER A 138 -12.13 2.94 -14.78
C SER A 138 -10.60 3.00 -14.75
N TYR A 139 -10.00 4.17 -14.53
CA TYR A 139 -8.55 4.34 -14.62
C TYR A 139 -7.81 3.97 -13.32
N TRP A 140 -8.47 4.10 -12.16
CA TRP A 140 -7.87 3.91 -10.82
C TRP A 140 -8.45 2.70 -10.08
N SER A 141 -8.78 1.64 -10.83
CA SER A 141 -9.49 0.47 -10.30
C SER A 141 -8.69 -0.30 -9.24
N TYR A 142 -7.36 -0.35 -9.36
CA TYR A 142 -6.50 -1.02 -8.39
C TYR A 142 -6.45 -0.25 -7.07
N GLN A 143 -6.26 1.08 -7.08
CA GLN A 143 -6.25 1.83 -5.82
C GLN A 143 -7.61 1.84 -5.15
N LYS A 144 -8.71 1.95 -5.91
CA LYS A 144 -10.06 1.92 -5.33
C LYS A 144 -10.39 0.57 -4.73
N LYS A 145 -9.98 -0.54 -5.37
CA LYS A 145 -10.08 -1.88 -4.79
C LYS A 145 -9.23 -1.98 -3.53
N PHE A 146 -7.99 -1.49 -3.57
CA PHE A 146 -7.06 -1.55 -2.45
C PHE A 146 -7.54 -0.73 -1.24
N SER A 147 -8.10 0.46 -1.48
CA SER A 147 -8.63 1.33 -0.42
C SER A 147 -9.79 0.72 0.33
N GLY A 148 -10.53 -0.22 -0.28
CA GLY A 148 -11.55 -1.02 0.40
C GLY A 148 -10.99 -1.89 1.55
N TYR A 149 -9.70 -2.25 1.51
CA TYR A 149 -9.01 -2.97 2.58
C TYR A 149 -8.46 -2.03 3.65
N CYS A 150 -8.41 -0.72 3.39
CA CYS A 150 -7.73 0.28 4.21
C CYS A 150 -8.64 0.99 5.23
N ASN A 151 -9.82 0.46 5.53
CA ASN A 151 -10.71 1.06 6.53
C ASN A 151 -10.06 0.99 7.94
N PRO A 152 -9.75 2.13 8.60
CA PRO A 152 -9.08 2.17 9.89
C PRO A 152 -9.89 1.52 11.03
N GLU A 153 -11.22 1.59 10.98
CA GLU A 153 -12.11 1.02 12.01
C GLU A 153 -12.11 -0.51 11.97
N LYS A 154 -11.93 -1.09 10.77
CA LYS A 154 -11.89 -2.55 10.57
C LYS A 154 -10.55 -3.18 10.97
N GLN A 155 -9.53 -2.38 11.26
CA GLN A 155 -8.19 -2.85 11.59
C GLN A 155 -7.83 -2.76 13.08
N ARG A 156 -8.77 -2.33 13.94
CA ARG A 156 -8.61 -2.31 15.41
C ARG A 156 -8.94 -3.65 16.09
N VAL A 157 -8.73 -4.78 15.40
CA VAL A 157 -8.98 -6.15 15.91
C VAL A 157 -7.67 -6.85 16.21
#